data_AF-A0A0B3A2S2-F1
#
_entry.id   AF-A0A0B3A2S2-F1
#
_cell.length_a   1.000
_cell.length_b   1.000
_cell.length_c   1.000
_cell.angle_alpha   90.00
_cell.angle_beta   90.00
_cell.angle_gamma   90.00
#
_symmetry.space_group_name_H-M   'P 1'
#
loop_
_entity.id
_entity.type
_entity.pdbx_description
1 polymer ?
#
loop_
_entity_poly.entity_id
_entity_poly.type
_entity_poly.pdbx_seq_one_letter_code
_entity_poly.pdbx_strand_id
1 'polypeptide(L)'
;MKVDFMRKMDYWIGNPLCFSLSCLHILGRVFPRKKKEPKKVLFLELSEMGSTVLAYAAMSKTKELWPSSELYFMIFKQNQESVKLLEIIPEKNLILIDNSSLFRFKITVFKALIRMKKEGIDTIIDLELFSRVTAIISYLSGASNRVGFYQHTMEGLYRGNMQTHKVSYNPHRHVGVNFLSLVYALKSPDGEWPLTKRHISEKELHIPRISSSKEKLDAIWEKMLSCNPALTKKHILIIINSNAGLLPIRAWPLESYAALCKKILTHHKDVLFVITGVKDAAHDAEVIIETVGEEHCINLVNKTSFRELIDIYNSCHLLITNDSGPVHFAPLTPINIIAFFGPETPKLYGPISDTAVIIDSQFACSPCVSAFNHRKTLCGSNECLKSISVEYVYKIVEEQLENIHHQASHHQKQGTKRQ
;
A
#
# COMPACT_ATOMS: atom_id res chain seq x y z
N MET A 1 8.08 -17.60 -6.02
CA MET A 1 9.32 -17.19 -6.72
C MET A 1 9.96 -16.00 -6.01
N LYS A 2 11.30 -15.92 -5.93
CA LYS A 2 11.99 -14.76 -5.35
C LYS A 2 11.74 -13.50 -6.19
N VAL A 3 11.56 -12.34 -5.55
CA VAL A 3 11.24 -11.06 -6.21
C VAL A 3 12.33 -10.66 -7.22
N ASP A 4 13.61 -10.78 -6.86
CA ASP A 4 14.70 -10.45 -7.77
C ASP A 4 14.76 -11.32 -9.01
N PHE A 5 14.36 -12.58 -8.90
CA PHE A 5 14.27 -13.47 -10.05
C PHE A 5 13.17 -13.02 -11.01
N MET A 6 11.99 -12.65 -10.49
CA MET A 6 10.89 -12.09 -11.29
C MET A 6 11.32 -10.80 -12.00
N ARG A 7 12.03 -9.90 -11.31
CA ARG A 7 12.56 -8.65 -11.89
C ARG A 7 13.57 -8.91 -13.02
N LYS A 8 14.50 -9.85 -12.82
CA LYS A 8 15.47 -10.25 -13.85
C LYS A 8 14.76 -10.82 -15.08
N MET A 9 13.75 -11.67 -14.87
CA MET A 9 12.95 -12.21 -15.97
C MET A 9 12.18 -11.12 -16.72
N ASP A 10 11.51 -10.22 -16.01
CA ASP A 10 10.80 -9.08 -16.62
C ASP A 10 11.74 -8.25 -17.49
N TYR A 11 12.98 -8.00 -17.05
CA TYR A 11 13.97 -7.29 -17.85
C TYR A 11 14.45 -8.09 -19.07
N TRP A 12 14.99 -9.29 -18.88
CA TRP A 12 15.67 -10.04 -19.95
C TRP A 12 14.72 -10.64 -20.98
N ILE A 13 13.55 -11.10 -20.53
CA ILE A 13 12.54 -11.73 -21.41
C ILE A 13 11.49 -10.70 -21.81
N GLY A 14 11.09 -9.81 -20.91
CA GLY A 14 10.04 -8.83 -21.19
C GLY A 14 10.45 -7.81 -22.24
N ASN A 15 11.70 -7.33 -22.26
CA ASN A 15 12.15 -6.38 -23.28
C ASN A 15 12.00 -6.91 -24.72
N PRO A 16 12.59 -8.08 -25.09
CA PRO A 16 12.45 -8.60 -26.45
C PRO A 16 10.99 -8.96 -26.78
N LEU A 17 10.21 -9.49 -25.83
CA LEU A 17 8.79 -9.77 -26.06
C LEU A 17 7.97 -8.50 -26.30
N CYS A 18 8.15 -7.46 -25.49
CA CYS A 18 7.50 -6.16 -25.68
C CYS A 18 7.88 -5.55 -27.02
N PHE A 19 9.14 -5.66 -27.46
CA PHE A 19 9.58 -5.24 -28.78
C PHE A 19 8.84 -5.98 -29.89
N SER A 20 8.90 -7.32 -29.90
CA SER A 20 8.23 -8.14 -30.91
C SER A 20 6.72 -7.87 -30.98
N LEU A 21 6.05 -7.80 -29.83
CA LEU A 21 4.61 -7.49 -29.77
C LEU A 21 4.29 -6.06 -30.22
N SER A 22 5.18 -5.09 -29.97
CA SER A 22 5.02 -3.73 -30.47
C SER A 22 5.14 -3.66 -31.99
N CYS A 23 6.11 -4.37 -32.57
CA CYS A 23 6.25 -4.49 -34.02
C CYS A 23 5.01 -5.16 -34.65
N LEU A 24 4.55 -6.27 -34.06
CA LEU A 24 3.32 -6.94 -34.48
C LEU A 24 2.09 -6.04 -34.37
N HIS A 25 2.01 -5.22 -33.31
CA HIS A 25 0.90 -4.29 -33.13
C HIS A 25 0.87 -3.20 -34.22
N ILE A 26 2.03 -2.64 -34.53
CA ILE A 26 2.19 -1.58 -35.54
C ILE A 26 1.87 -2.12 -36.94
N LEU A 27 2.41 -3.29 -37.28
CA LEU A 27 2.30 -3.89 -38.62
C LEU A 27 0.96 -4.59 -38.84
N GLY A 28 0.44 -5.29 -37.83
CA GLY A 28 -0.68 -6.22 -37.98
C GLY A 28 -2.06 -5.67 -37.58
N ARG A 29 -2.16 -4.51 -36.93
CA ARG A 29 -3.42 -3.95 -36.37
C ARG A 29 -4.27 -5.01 -35.64
N VAL A 30 -3.62 -5.89 -34.87
CA VAL A 30 -4.16 -7.15 -34.33
C VAL A 30 -5.45 -6.97 -33.50
N PHE A 31 -5.61 -5.83 -32.84
CA PHE A 31 -6.77 -5.53 -31.99
C PHE A 31 -7.49 -4.25 -32.42
N PRO A 32 -8.82 -4.17 -32.22
CA PRO A 32 -9.62 -3.02 -32.64
C PRO A 32 -9.17 -1.72 -31.96
N ARG A 33 -9.16 -0.63 -32.74
CA ARG A 33 -8.79 0.73 -32.31
C ARG A 33 -9.95 1.57 -31.76
N LYS A 34 -11.18 1.04 -31.75
CA LYS A 34 -12.34 1.83 -31.36
C LYS A 34 -12.37 1.99 -29.84
N LYS A 35 -12.16 3.22 -29.36
CA LYS A 35 -12.42 3.59 -27.96
C LYS A 35 -13.87 3.19 -27.63
N LYS A 36 -14.04 2.42 -26.57
CA LYS A 36 -15.35 2.03 -26.05
C LYS A 36 -15.53 2.70 -24.70
N GLU A 37 -16.77 3.02 -24.35
CA GLU A 37 -17.04 3.34 -22.95
C GLU A 37 -16.72 2.12 -22.07
N PRO A 38 -15.99 2.31 -20.96
CA PRO A 38 -15.66 1.23 -20.03
C PRO A 38 -16.92 0.59 -19.45
N LYS A 39 -17.13 -0.72 -19.67
CA LYS A 39 -18.22 -1.48 -19.05
C LYS A 39 -17.68 -2.56 -18.12
N LYS A 40 -16.63 -3.27 -18.51
CA LYS A 40 -15.95 -4.26 -17.67
C LYS A 40 -14.48 -3.89 -17.53
N VAL A 41 -14.15 -3.31 -16.38
CA VAL A 41 -12.87 -2.68 -16.10
C VAL A 41 -12.04 -3.58 -15.20
N LEU A 42 -10.87 -3.98 -15.67
CA LEU A 42 -9.88 -4.71 -14.88
C LEU A 42 -8.77 -3.77 -14.42
N PHE A 43 -8.59 -3.66 -13.12
CA PHE A 43 -7.39 -3.11 -12.52
C PHE A 43 -6.31 -4.20 -12.42
N LEU A 44 -5.12 -3.91 -12.91
CA LEU A 44 -4.01 -4.86 -13.00
C LEU A 44 -2.88 -4.40 -12.10
N GLU A 45 -2.68 -5.10 -10.98
CA GLU A 45 -1.64 -4.82 -9.99
C GLU A 45 -1.25 -6.13 -9.27
N LEU A 46 -0.06 -6.66 -9.55
CA LEU A 46 0.26 -8.02 -9.12
C LEU A 46 0.85 -8.07 -7.72
N SER A 47 1.79 -7.17 -7.42
CA SER A 47 2.81 -7.45 -6.41
C SER A 47 2.72 -6.68 -5.09
N GLU A 48 2.07 -5.53 -5.07
CA GLU A 48 2.16 -4.61 -3.93
C GLU A 48 0.84 -4.52 -3.16
N MET A 49 0.88 -4.82 -1.86
CA MET A 49 -0.34 -4.80 -1.02
C MET A 49 -0.73 -3.39 -0.59
N GLY A 50 0.23 -2.51 -0.30
CA GLY A 50 -0.02 -1.16 0.20
C GLY A 50 -0.58 -0.23 -0.87
N SER A 51 -0.07 -0.34 -2.10
CA SER A 51 -0.55 0.41 -3.25
C SER A 51 -1.98 0.03 -3.66
N THR A 52 -2.47 -1.18 -3.33
CA THR A 52 -3.89 -1.54 -3.49
C THR A 52 -4.82 -0.56 -2.75
N VAL A 53 -4.46 -0.13 -1.53
CA VAL A 53 -5.24 0.87 -0.80
C VAL A 53 -5.20 2.21 -1.52
N LEU A 54 -4.03 2.59 -2.03
CA LEU A 54 -3.84 3.83 -2.79
C LEU A 54 -4.59 3.78 -4.14
N ALA A 55 -4.80 2.59 -4.69
CA ALA A 55 -5.60 2.34 -5.89
C ALA A 55 -7.12 2.43 -5.63
N TYR A 56 -7.57 2.43 -4.37
CA TYR A 56 -9.00 2.57 -4.04
C TYR A 56 -9.62 3.82 -4.68
N ALA A 57 -8.93 4.96 -4.59
CA ALA A 57 -9.41 6.21 -5.18
C ALA A 57 -9.65 6.08 -6.70
N ALA A 58 -8.79 5.33 -7.41
CA ALA A 58 -8.95 5.05 -8.84
C ALA A 58 -10.13 4.11 -9.14
N MET A 59 -10.33 3.07 -8.32
CA MET A 59 -11.47 2.16 -8.43
C MET A 59 -12.79 2.89 -8.17
N SER A 60 -12.85 3.68 -7.10
CA SER A 60 -14.02 4.48 -6.75
C SER A 60 -14.31 5.56 -7.80
N LYS A 61 -13.28 6.27 -8.29
CA LYS A 61 -13.44 7.26 -9.36
C LYS A 61 -13.95 6.63 -10.66
N THR A 62 -13.53 5.40 -10.98
CA THR A 62 -14.09 4.66 -12.12
C THR A 62 -15.60 4.42 -11.95
N LYS A 63 -16.06 4.06 -10.76
CA LYS A 63 -17.49 3.91 -10.45
C LYS A 63 -18.24 5.24 -10.50
N GLU A 64 -17.65 6.34 -10.07
CA GLU A 64 -18.24 7.67 -10.18
C GLU A 64 -18.43 8.08 -11.65
N LEU A 65 -17.40 7.89 -12.48
CA LEU A 65 -17.44 8.27 -13.91
C LEU A 65 -18.28 7.32 -14.77
N TRP A 66 -18.34 6.04 -14.40
CA TRP A 66 -19.12 5.01 -15.07
C TRP A 66 -19.84 4.11 -14.04
N PRO A 67 -21.00 4.54 -13.50
CA PRO A 67 -21.71 3.83 -12.42
C PRO A 67 -22.10 2.39 -12.76
N SER A 68 -22.44 2.13 -14.02
CA SER A 68 -22.80 0.79 -14.52
C SER A 68 -21.60 -0.12 -14.80
N SER A 69 -20.35 0.36 -14.63
CA SER A 69 -19.17 -0.45 -14.90
C SER A 69 -19.00 -1.56 -13.86
N GLU A 70 -18.67 -2.76 -14.31
CA GLU A 70 -18.28 -3.87 -13.45
C GLU A 70 -16.76 -3.87 -13.26
N LEU A 71 -16.32 -3.92 -12.01
CA LEU A 71 -14.90 -3.90 -11.67
C LEU A 71 -14.36 -5.31 -11.44
N TYR A 72 -13.15 -5.52 -11.94
CA TYR A 72 -12.33 -6.71 -11.75
C TYR A 72 -10.95 -6.29 -11.25
N PHE A 73 -10.26 -7.17 -10.55
CA PHE A 73 -8.88 -6.95 -10.10
C PHE A 73 -8.02 -8.17 -10.40
N MET A 74 -6.84 -7.98 -10.97
CA MET A 74 -5.84 -9.04 -11.12
C MET A 74 -4.68 -8.81 -10.16
N ILE A 75 -4.43 -9.78 -9.27
CA ILE A 75 -3.42 -9.71 -8.19
C ILE A 75 -2.79 -11.07 -7.93
N PHE A 76 -1.60 -11.10 -7.31
CA PHE A 76 -1.06 -12.35 -6.78
C PHE A 76 -1.92 -12.92 -5.64
N LYS A 77 -2.11 -14.24 -5.65
CA LYS A 77 -2.95 -14.98 -4.68
C LYS A 77 -2.61 -14.66 -3.22
N GLN A 78 -1.32 -14.51 -2.91
CA GLN A 78 -0.84 -14.20 -1.56
C GLN A 78 -1.22 -12.80 -1.06
N ASN A 79 -1.51 -11.87 -1.97
CA ASN A 79 -1.83 -10.48 -1.65
C ASN A 79 -3.34 -10.18 -1.69
N GLN A 80 -4.18 -11.19 -1.99
CA GLN A 80 -5.62 -11.00 -2.29
C GLN A 80 -6.40 -10.30 -1.17
N GLU A 81 -6.00 -10.47 0.10
CA GLU A 81 -6.69 -9.86 1.23
C GLU A 81 -6.62 -8.33 1.19
N SER A 82 -5.59 -7.74 0.58
CA SER A 82 -5.49 -6.27 0.40
C SER A 82 -6.63 -5.70 -0.46
N VAL A 83 -7.11 -6.47 -1.45
CA VAL A 83 -8.23 -6.06 -2.31
C VAL A 83 -9.57 -6.39 -1.65
N LYS A 84 -9.68 -7.58 -1.04
CA LYS A 84 -10.92 -8.02 -0.38
C LYS A 84 -11.33 -7.08 0.75
N LEU A 85 -10.34 -6.57 1.50
CA LEU A 85 -10.56 -5.64 2.59
C LEU A 85 -11.30 -4.36 2.16
N LEU A 86 -11.13 -3.93 0.91
CA LEU A 86 -11.71 -2.68 0.41
C LEU A 86 -13.19 -2.82 -0.01
N GLU A 87 -13.70 -4.05 -0.12
CA GLU A 87 -15.10 -4.40 -0.44
C GLU A 87 -15.69 -3.74 -1.71
N ILE A 88 -14.86 -3.11 -2.54
CA ILE A 88 -15.26 -2.43 -3.78
C ILE A 88 -15.33 -3.37 -4.99
N ILE A 89 -14.59 -4.48 -4.94
CA ILE A 89 -14.57 -5.51 -5.99
C ILE A 89 -15.12 -6.82 -5.42
N PRO A 90 -16.19 -7.37 -6.00
CA PRO A 90 -16.73 -8.67 -5.57
C PRO A 90 -15.66 -9.76 -5.64
N GLU A 91 -15.62 -10.68 -4.67
CA GLU A 91 -14.61 -11.75 -4.66
C GLU A 91 -14.61 -12.59 -5.95
N LYS A 92 -15.80 -12.81 -6.52
CA LYS A 92 -15.94 -13.50 -7.81
C LYS A 92 -15.22 -12.78 -8.94
N ASN A 93 -14.97 -11.48 -8.87
CA ASN A 93 -14.31 -10.69 -9.91
C ASN A 93 -12.79 -10.55 -9.70
N LEU A 94 -12.25 -11.20 -8.67
CA LEU A 94 -10.80 -11.32 -8.49
C LEU A 94 -10.22 -12.37 -9.45
N ILE A 95 -9.15 -11.99 -10.14
CA ILE A 95 -8.36 -12.85 -11.01
C ILE A 95 -7.01 -13.08 -10.32
N LEU A 96 -6.89 -14.24 -9.68
CA LEU A 96 -5.71 -14.56 -8.86
C LEU A 96 -4.61 -15.21 -9.71
N ILE A 97 -3.41 -14.65 -9.62
CA ILE A 97 -2.20 -15.20 -10.25
C ILE A 97 -1.35 -15.91 -9.19
N ASP A 98 -0.91 -17.13 -9.48
CA ASP A 98 -0.06 -17.92 -8.58
C ASP A 98 1.41 -17.76 -8.97
N ASN A 99 2.17 -17.03 -8.15
CA ASN A 99 3.60 -16.77 -8.34
C ASN A 99 4.51 -17.71 -7.51
N SER A 100 3.98 -18.80 -6.94
CA SER A 100 4.78 -19.74 -6.16
C SER A 100 5.87 -20.41 -7.02
N SER A 101 5.55 -20.78 -8.26
CA SER A 101 6.50 -21.30 -9.25
C SER A 101 6.25 -20.71 -10.64
N LEU A 102 7.27 -20.74 -11.51
CA LEU A 102 7.15 -20.21 -12.86
C LEU A 102 6.13 -20.97 -13.71
N PHE A 103 6.00 -22.28 -13.49
CA PHE A 103 5.02 -23.11 -14.17
C PHE A 103 3.59 -22.74 -13.76
N ARG A 104 3.32 -22.60 -12.46
CA ARG A 104 2.00 -22.17 -11.96
C ARG A 104 1.66 -20.75 -12.41
N PHE A 105 2.66 -19.85 -12.43
CA PHE A 105 2.51 -18.50 -12.96
C PHE A 105 2.04 -18.51 -14.42
N LYS A 106 2.74 -19.23 -15.31
CA LYS A 106 2.37 -19.32 -16.73
C LYS A 106 0.95 -19.87 -16.93
N ILE A 107 0.59 -20.94 -16.21
CA ILE A 107 -0.74 -21.56 -16.31
C ILE A 107 -1.83 -20.61 -15.82
N THR A 108 -1.61 -19.94 -14.67
CA THR A 108 -2.62 -19.03 -14.11
C THR A 108 -2.79 -17.78 -14.96
N VAL A 109 -1.71 -17.23 -15.53
CA VAL A 109 -1.79 -16.15 -16.52
C VAL A 109 -2.56 -16.60 -17.77
N PHE A 110 -2.28 -17.78 -18.32
CA PHE A 110 -3.02 -18.29 -19.48
C PHE A 110 -4.52 -18.46 -19.20
N LYS A 111 -4.87 -19.05 -18.04
CA LYS A 111 -6.27 -19.16 -17.59
C LYS A 111 -6.91 -17.78 -17.37
N ALA A 112 -6.17 -16.82 -16.84
CA ALA A 112 -6.63 -15.45 -16.66
C ALA A 112 -6.97 -14.80 -18.01
N LEU A 113 -6.11 -14.93 -19.03
CA LEU A 113 -6.37 -14.40 -20.37
C LEU A 113 -7.64 -15.01 -21.00
N ILE A 114 -7.83 -16.33 -20.89
CA ILE A 114 -9.06 -17.00 -21.36
C ILE A 114 -10.28 -16.45 -20.62
N ARG A 115 -10.18 -16.33 -19.29
CA ARG A 115 -11.25 -15.81 -18.45
C ARG A 115 -11.62 -14.38 -18.82
N MET A 116 -10.63 -13.50 -18.99
CA MET A 116 -10.85 -12.09 -19.38
C MET A 116 -11.58 -12.00 -20.72
N LYS A 117 -11.21 -12.85 -21.69
CA LYS A 117 -11.91 -12.94 -22.98
C LYS A 117 -13.34 -13.44 -22.83
N LYS A 118 -13.59 -14.48 -22.02
CA LYS A 118 -14.93 -15.03 -21.76
C LYS A 118 -15.84 -14.03 -21.06
N GLU A 119 -15.30 -13.32 -20.07
CA GLU A 119 -16.03 -12.27 -19.33
C GLU A 119 -16.27 -11.03 -20.20
N GLY A 120 -15.48 -10.83 -21.26
CA GLY A 120 -15.58 -9.66 -22.13
C GLY A 120 -14.99 -8.40 -21.49
N ILE A 121 -13.86 -8.53 -20.79
CA ILE A 121 -13.12 -7.38 -20.24
C ILE A 121 -12.76 -6.43 -21.39
N ASP A 122 -13.33 -5.22 -21.37
CA ASP A 122 -13.13 -4.22 -22.44
C ASP A 122 -12.08 -3.17 -22.10
N THR A 123 -11.79 -3.00 -20.80
CA THR A 123 -10.88 -1.97 -20.30
C THR A 123 -9.91 -2.56 -19.28
N ILE A 124 -8.62 -2.26 -19.45
CA ILE A 124 -7.56 -2.57 -18.50
C ILE A 124 -6.90 -1.27 -18.06
N ILE A 125 -6.83 -1.08 -16.75
CA ILE A 125 -6.06 -0.03 -16.09
C ILE A 125 -4.87 -0.71 -15.42
N ASP A 126 -3.70 -0.58 -16.02
CA ASP A 126 -2.44 -1.17 -15.56
C ASP A 126 -1.78 -0.23 -14.55
N LEU A 127 -1.91 -0.57 -13.27
CA LEU A 127 -1.40 0.21 -12.14
C LEU A 127 0.09 -0.05 -11.90
N GLU A 128 0.64 -1.14 -12.46
CA GLU A 128 2.06 -1.42 -12.39
C GLU A 128 2.84 -0.41 -13.23
N LEU A 129 3.83 0.23 -12.62
CA LEU A 129 4.53 1.40 -13.19
C LEU A 129 5.18 1.08 -14.54
N PHE A 130 6.22 0.23 -14.52
CA PHE A 130 6.99 -0.10 -15.73
C PHE A 130 7.21 -1.61 -15.91
N SER A 131 6.30 -2.44 -15.38
CA SER A 131 6.35 -3.89 -15.60
C SER A 131 6.05 -4.23 -17.07
N ARG A 132 6.91 -5.05 -17.67
CA ARG A 132 6.73 -5.55 -19.03
C ARG A 132 5.73 -6.70 -19.06
N VAL A 133 5.77 -7.57 -18.04
CA VAL A 133 4.81 -8.67 -17.88
C VAL A 133 3.37 -8.17 -17.86
N THR A 134 3.06 -7.12 -17.09
CA THR A 134 1.69 -6.59 -17.05
C THR A 134 1.29 -5.89 -18.34
N ALA A 135 2.23 -5.21 -19.02
CA ALA A 135 1.98 -4.64 -20.34
C ALA A 135 1.65 -5.72 -21.39
N ILE A 136 2.35 -6.86 -21.33
CA ILE A 136 2.10 -8.02 -22.20
C ILE A 136 0.73 -8.64 -21.88
N ILE A 137 0.40 -8.87 -20.61
CA ILE A 137 -0.92 -9.38 -20.19
C ILE A 137 -2.03 -8.44 -20.66
N SER A 138 -1.85 -7.14 -20.46
CA SER A 138 -2.76 -6.10 -20.90
C SER A 138 -2.98 -6.17 -22.42
N TYR A 139 -1.91 -6.32 -23.21
CA TYR A 139 -2.04 -6.47 -24.66
C TYR A 139 -2.76 -7.77 -25.08
N LEU A 140 -2.34 -8.91 -24.53
CA LEU A 140 -2.88 -10.23 -24.88
C LEU A 140 -4.33 -10.44 -24.44
N SER A 141 -4.85 -9.61 -23.53
CA SER A 141 -6.26 -9.60 -23.16
C SER A 141 -7.21 -9.33 -24.34
N GLY A 142 -6.76 -8.57 -25.34
CA GLY A 142 -7.60 -8.03 -26.41
C GLY A 142 -8.57 -6.92 -25.97
N ALA A 143 -8.44 -6.38 -24.75
CA ALA A 143 -9.24 -5.26 -24.26
C ALA A 143 -9.13 -4.05 -25.21
N SER A 144 -10.24 -3.36 -25.46
CA SER A 144 -10.28 -2.21 -26.38
C SER A 144 -9.57 -0.99 -25.78
N ASN A 145 -9.74 -0.78 -24.48
CA ASN A 145 -9.02 0.24 -23.73
C ASN A 145 -7.92 -0.43 -22.89
N ARG A 146 -6.66 -0.10 -23.18
CA ARG A 146 -5.49 -0.50 -22.41
C ARG A 146 -4.77 0.77 -21.96
N VAL A 147 -4.90 1.09 -20.68
CA VAL A 147 -4.35 2.29 -20.05
C VAL A 147 -3.16 1.88 -19.20
N GLY A 148 -2.06 2.63 -19.29
CA GLY A 148 -0.89 2.38 -18.46
C GLY A 148 0.13 3.51 -18.57
N PHE A 149 1.07 3.53 -17.63
CA PHE A 149 2.18 4.48 -17.70
C PHE A 149 3.07 4.21 -18.90
N TYR A 150 3.56 5.27 -19.51
CA TYR A 150 4.43 5.22 -20.68
C TYR A 150 5.69 6.05 -20.42
N GLN A 151 6.83 5.56 -20.90
CA GLN A 151 8.13 6.17 -20.62
C GLN A 151 8.27 7.59 -21.19
N HIS A 152 7.63 7.88 -22.34
CA HIS A 152 7.85 9.10 -23.11
C HIS A 152 9.36 9.37 -23.32
N THR A 153 9.92 10.37 -22.64
CA THR A 153 11.33 10.76 -22.69
C THR A 153 12.18 10.19 -21.55
N MET A 154 11.59 9.37 -20.67
CA MET A 154 12.31 8.72 -19.56
C MET A 154 13.06 7.48 -20.08
N GLU A 155 14.37 7.44 -19.85
CA GLU A 155 15.22 6.34 -20.30
C GLU A 155 15.11 5.09 -19.42
N GLY A 156 15.35 3.91 -20.00
CA GLY A 156 15.40 2.64 -19.26
C GLY A 156 14.05 2.04 -18.85
N LEU A 157 12.94 2.73 -19.13
CA LEU A 157 11.58 2.34 -18.69
C LEU A 157 10.74 1.70 -19.81
N TYR A 158 11.42 1.13 -20.81
CA TYR A 158 10.76 0.54 -21.95
C TYR A 158 9.89 -0.65 -21.54
N ARG A 159 8.60 -0.57 -21.88
CA ARG A 159 7.60 -1.61 -21.65
C ARG A 159 6.73 -1.89 -22.88
N GLY A 160 7.24 -1.54 -24.06
CA GLY A 160 6.53 -1.67 -25.34
C GLY A 160 5.63 -0.49 -25.69
N ASN A 161 4.90 -0.63 -26.79
CA ASN A 161 4.04 0.39 -27.40
C ASN A 161 2.61 -0.11 -27.62
N MET A 162 2.13 -0.97 -26.73
CA MET A 162 0.90 -1.76 -26.88
C MET A 162 -0.32 -1.11 -26.22
N GLN A 163 -0.11 -0.12 -25.34
CA GLN A 163 -1.15 0.64 -24.66
C GLN A 163 -1.89 1.55 -25.64
N THR A 164 -3.20 1.64 -25.48
CA THR A 164 -4.05 2.59 -26.22
C THR A 164 -4.05 3.98 -25.59
N HIS A 165 -3.94 4.05 -24.26
CA HIS A 165 -3.89 5.28 -23.48
C HIS A 165 -2.56 5.29 -22.74
N LYS A 166 -1.63 6.11 -23.23
CA LYS A 166 -0.27 6.23 -22.70
C LYS A 166 -0.21 7.46 -21.79
N VAL A 167 0.01 7.21 -20.51
CA VAL A 167 -0.04 8.24 -19.46
C VAL A 167 1.36 8.49 -18.92
N SER A 168 1.70 9.76 -18.70
CA SER A 168 2.98 10.10 -18.07
C SER A 168 2.96 9.74 -16.58
N TYR A 169 4.00 9.04 -16.12
CA TYR A 169 4.24 8.85 -14.68
C TYR A 169 4.92 10.10 -14.11
N ASN A 170 4.38 10.68 -13.04
CA ASN A 170 4.94 11.84 -12.36
C ASN A 170 5.46 11.44 -10.97
N PRO A 171 6.79 11.30 -10.77
CA PRO A 171 7.38 10.88 -9.50
C PRO A 171 7.31 11.96 -8.41
N HIS A 172 6.86 13.17 -8.73
CA HIS A 172 6.72 14.29 -7.79
C HIS A 172 5.31 14.44 -7.22
N ARG A 173 4.38 13.57 -7.65
CA ARG A 173 2.99 13.57 -7.18
C ARG A 173 2.72 12.25 -6.48
N HIS A 174 1.83 12.29 -5.50
CA HIS A 174 1.39 11.10 -4.78
C HIS A 174 0.96 9.98 -5.75
N VAL A 175 1.27 8.72 -5.44
CA VAL A 175 1.01 7.59 -6.34
C VAL A 175 -0.49 7.40 -6.60
N GLY A 176 -1.35 7.68 -5.62
CA GLY A 176 -2.79 7.71 -5.82
C GLY A 176 -3.25 8.74 -6.87
N VAL A 177 -2.56 9.87 -6.99
CA VAL A 177 -2.83 10.87 -8.05
C VAL A 177 -2.41 10.33 -9.42
N ASN A 178 -1.29 9.61 -9.47
CA ASN A 178 -0.87 8.89 -10.68
C ASN A 178 -1.89 7.80 -11.06
N PHE A 179 -2.48 7.09 -10.12
CA PHE A 179 -3.54 6.11 -10.41
C PHE A 179 -4.83 6.77 -10.90
N LEU A 180 -5.24 7.89 -10.30
CA LEU A 180 -6.35 8.70 -10.82
C LEU A 180 -6.08 9.22 -12.24
N SER A 181 -4.83 9.57 -12.56
CA SER A 181 -4.49 10.06 -13.90
C SER A 181 -4.68 8.99 -14.98
N LEU A 182 -4.47 7.72 -14.65
CA LEU A 182 -4.83 6.59 -15.53
C LEU A 182 -6.34 6.53 -15.78
N VAL A 183 -7.16 6.63 -14.73
CA VAL A 183 -8.63 6.62 -14.89
C VAL A 183 -9.09 7.80 -15.75
N TYR A 184 -8.58 9.00 -15.50
CA TYR A 184 -8.95 10.18 -16.27
C TYR A 184 -8.48 10.15 -17.72
N ALA A 185 -7.43 9.39 -18.06
CA ALA A 185 -6.97 9.23 -19.43
C ALA A 185 -8.04 8.63 -20.36
N LEU A 186 -8.98 7.84 -19.82
CA LEU A 186 -10.13 7.31 -20.57
C LEU A 186 -11.15 8.39 -20.97
N LYS A 187 -11.13 9.56 -20.31
CA LYS A 187 -11.94 10.74 -20.63
C LYS A 187 -11.16 11.82 -21.38
N SER A 188 -9.85 11.65 -21.60
CA SER A 188 -9.06 12.62 -22.35
C SER A 188 -9.57 12.77 -23.80
N PRO A 189 -9.62 14.00 -24.33
CA PRO A 189 -9.99 14.26 -25.71
C PRO A 189 -9.12 13.49 -26.72
N ASP A 190 -9.69 13.19 -27.87
CA ASP A 190 -8.91 12.62 -28.98
C ASP A 190 -7.82 13.59 -29.43
N GLY A 191 -6.62 13.07 -29.69
CA GLY A 191 -5.45 13.88 -30.07
C GLY A 191 -4.71 14.53 -28.89
N GLU A 192 -5.20 14.43 -27.66
CA GLU A 192 -4.46 14.93 -26.49
C GLU A 192 -3.17 14.13 -26.27
N TRP A 193 -2.04 14.84 -26.24
CA TRP A 193 -0.73 14.25 -25.96
C TRP A 193 0.19 15.21 -25.19
N PRO A 194 0.85 14.76 -24.10
CA PRO A 194 0.59 13.52 -23.35
C PRO A 194 -0.83 13.52 -22.75
N LEU A 195 -1.35 12.33 -22.42
CA LEU A 195 -2.70 12.20 -21.86
C LEU A 195 -2.78 12.69 -20.41
N THR A 196 -3.99 13.16 -20.08
CA THR A 196 -4.43 13.68 -18.79
C THR A 196 -3.87 15.08 -18.48
N LYS A 197 -4.14 16.06 -19.35
CA LYS A 197 -3.80 17.47 -19.12
C LYS A 197 -4.81 18.15 -18.19
N ARG A 198 -4.86 17.72 -16.93
CA ARG A 198 -5.73 18.31 -15.91
C ARG A 198 -5.06 18.35 -14.54
N HIS A 199 -5.53 19.29 -13.72
CA HIS A 199 -5.23 19.27 -12.29
C HIS A 199 -6.02 18.14 -11.62
N ILE A 200 -5.33 17.34 -10.82
CA ILE A 200 -5.91 16.31 -9.95
C ILE A 200 -5.48 16.66 -8.53
N SER A 201 -6.44 17.00 -7.69
CA SER A 201 -6.18 17.39 -6.32
C SER A 201 -5.94 16.15 -5.46
N GLU A 202 -5.07 16.25 -4.46
CA GLU A 202 -4.92 15.19 -3.45
C GLU A 202 -6.19 15.01 -2.61
N LYS A 203 -7.09 16.02 -2.58
CA LYS A 203 -8.42 15.89 -1.98
C LYS A 203 -9.34 14.91 -2.70
N GLU A 204 -9.02 14.53 -3.95
CA GLU A 204 -9.75 13.47 -4.65
C GLU A 204 -9.35 12.07 -4.16
N LEU A 205 -8.22 11.96 -3.46
CA LEU A 205 -7.80 10.74 -2.81
C LEU A 205 -8.67 10.52 -1.58
N HIS A 206 -9.56 9.55 -1.69
CA HIS A 206 -10.36 9.07 -0.58
C HIS A 206 -10.14 7.57 -0.46
N ILE A 207 -10.25 7.08 0.78
CA ILE A 207 -10.15 5.68 1.14
C ILE A 207 -11.34 5.36 2.07
N PRO A 208 -11.80 4.11 2.12
CA PRO A 208 -12.91 3.76 3.00
C PRO A 208 -12.42 3.72 4.45
N ARG A 209 -13.32 4.05 5.39
CA ARG A 209 -13.11 3.75 6.80
C ARG A 209 -13.75 2.41 7.12
N ILE A 210 -12.99 1.52 7.75
CA ILE A 210 -13.36 0.17 8.11
C ILE A 210 -13.49 0.12 9.63
N SER A 211 -14.73 0.00 10.09
CA SER A 211 -15.04 -0.22 11.50
C SER A 211 -15.15 -1.72 11.80
N SER A 212 -14.57 -2.16 12.91
CA SER A 212 -14.71 -3.52 13.40
C SER A 212 -16.02 -3.68 14.18
N SER A 213 -16.65 -4.86 14.07
CA SER A 213 -17.84 -5.17 14.89
C SER A 213 -17.44 -5.39 16.34
N LYS A 214 -18.39 -5.27 17.27
CA LYS A 214 -18.13 -5.45 18.70
C LYS A 214 -17.53 -6.83 18.98
N GLU A 215 -18.02 -7.88 18.33
CA GLU A 215 -17.55 -9.26 18.50
C GLU A 215 -16.08 -9.41 18.09
N LYS A 216 -15.65 -8.73 17.01
CA LYS A 216 -14.26 -8.73 16.58
C LYS A 216 -13.36 -7.96 17.54
N LEU A 217 -13.82 -6.80 18.00
CA LEU A 217 -13.09 -5.99 18.98
C LEU A 217 -12.93 -6.75 20.31
N ASP A 218 -13.99 -7.41 20.78
CA ASP A 218 -13.95 -8.25 21.98
C ASP A 218 -12.97 -9.43 21.79
N ALA A 219 -12.96 -10.08 20.62
CA ALA A 219 -12.01 -11.15 20.31
C ALA A 219 -10.54 -10.67 20.27
N ILE A 220 -10.28 -9.49 19.73
CA ILE A 220 -8.94 -8.87 19.77
C ILE A 220 -8.57 -8.49 21.20
N TRP A 221 -9.50 -7.95 21.98
CA TRP A 221 -9.29 -7.62 23.38
C TRP A 221 -8.90 -8.85 24.21
N GLU A 222 -9.65 -9.95 24.08
CA GLU A 222 -9.33 -11.23 24.75
C GLU A 222 -7.96 -11.78 24.31
N LYS A 223 -7.63 -11.67 23.02
CA LYS A 223 -6.30 -12.06 22.52
C LYS A 223 -5.20 -11.22 23.18
N MET A 224 -5.37 -9.90 23.26
CA MET A 224 -4.41 -9.01 23.92
C MET A 224 -4.28 -9.31 25.41
N LEU A 225 -5.41 -9.54 26.10
CA LEU A 225 -5.46 -9.90 27.52
C LEU A 225 -4.76 -11.25 27.81
N SER A 226 -4.90 -12.22 26.91
CA SER A 226 -4.19 -13.51 27.01
C SER A 226 -2.65 -13.37 26.90
N CYS A 227 -2.18 -12.32 26.22
CA CYS A 227 -0.76 -12.01 26.10
C CYS A 227 -0.26 -11.14 27.25
N ASN A 228 -1.11 -10.30 27.84
CA ASN A 228 -0.79 -9.48 29.00
C ASN A 228 -2.02 -9.31 29.91
N PRO A 229 -2.11 -10.06 31.03
CA PRO A 229 -3.25 -9.99 31.95
C PRO A 229 -3.42 -8.65 32.68
N ALA A 230 -2.40 -7.77 32.67
CA ALA A 230 -2.49 -6.45 33.26
C ALA A 230 -3.26 -5.45 32.38
N LEU A 231 -3.62 -5.81 31.14
CA LEU A 231 -4.39 -4.97 30.24
C LEU A 231 -5.74 -4.56 30.86
N THR A 232 -5.99 -3.25 30.86
CA THR A 232 -7.27 -2.66 31.28
C THR A 232 -7.68 -1.54 30.33
N LYS A 233 -8.98 -1.17 30.34
CA LYS A 233 -9.52 -0.06 29.54
C LYS A 233 -8.96 1.33 29.87
N LYS A 234 -8.18 1.46 30.94
CA LYS A 234 -7.51 2.71 31.29
C LYS A 234 -6.22 2.91 30.49
N HIS A 235 -5.69 1.86 29.88
CA HIS A 235 -4.41 1.94 29.19
C HIS A 235 -4.53 2.59 27.82
N ILE A 236 -3.50 3.35 27.46
CA ILE A 236 -3.29 3.81 26.10
C ILE A 236 -2.47 2.76 25.35
N LEU A 237 -3.07 2.16 24.35
CA LEU A 237 -2.42 1.17 23.49
C LEU A 237 -1.69 1.84 22.33
N ILE A 238 -0.36 1.70 22.31
CA ILE A 238 0.52 2.16 21.22
C ILE A 238 1.07 0.95 20.48
N ILE A 239 0.82 0.88 19.18
CA ILE A 239 1.35 -0.18 18.32
C ILE A 239 2.75 0.18 17.89
N ILE A 240 3.69 -0.76 18.09
CA ILE A 240 5.04 -0.68 17.53
C ILE A 240 5.16 -1.67 16.39
N ASN A 241 5.52 -1.15 15.21
CA ASN A 241 5.84 -1.95 14.03
C ASN A 241 7.18 -1.49 13.46
N SER A 242 8.24 -2.04 14.04
CA SER A 242 9.64 -1.68 13.79
C SER A 242 10.27 -2.41 12.61
N ASN A 243 9.63 -3.46 12.08
CA ASN A 243 10.17 -4.24 10.99
C ASN A 243 9.91 -3.58 9.63
N ALA A 244 10.89 -3.59 8.73
CA ALA A 244 10.78 -3.02 7.38
C ALA A 244 10.64 -4.06 6.24
N GLY A 245 10.38 -5.32 6.59
CA GLY A 245 10.13 -6.40 5.66
C GLY A 245 11.25 -6.60 4.63
N LEU A 246 10.89 -6.59 3.34
CA LEU A 246 11.80 -6.88 2.23
C LEU A 246 12.88 -5.82 1.99
N LEU A 247 12.78 -4.64 2.60
CA LEU A 247 13.73 -3.55 2.45
C LEU A 247 14.21 -3.06 3.83
N PRO A 248 15.12 -3.80 4.49
CA PRO A 248 15.61 -3.47 5.84
C PRO A 248 16.15 -2.05 5.99
N ILE A 249 16.67 -1.46 4.90
CA ILE A 249 17.17 -0.08 4.87
C ILE A 249 16.09 0.97 5.22
N ARG A 250 14.80 0.63 5.14
CA ARG A 250 13.68 1.50 5.54
C ARG A 250 13.39 1.46 7.04
N ALA A 251 14.04 0.61 7.82
CA ALA A 251 13.80 0.51 9.26
C ALA A 251 14.49 1.65 10.01
N TRP A 252 13.72 2.40 10.81
CA TRP A 252 14.31 3.21 11.88
C TRP A 252 15.02 2.28 12.88
N PRO A 253 16.18 2.67 13.49
CA PRO A 253 16.97 1.75 14.28
C PRO A 253 16.18 1.13 15.42
N LEU A 254 16.33 -0.19 15.61
CA LEU A 254 15.60 -0.94 16.63
C LEU A 254 15.90 -0.42 18.05
N GLU A 255 17.15 -0.05 18.30
CA GLU A 255 17.58 0.54 19.57
C GLU A 255 16.89 1.88 19.81
N SER A 256 16.56 2.62 18.75
CA SER A 256 15.81 3.88 18.86
C SER A 256 14.34 3.64 19.17
N TYR A 257 13.71 2.60 18.60
CA TYR A 257 12.37 2.15 19.01
C TYR A 257 12.34 1.76 20.50
N ALA A 258 13.29 0.93 20.94
CA ALA A 258 13.35 0.48 22.33
C ALA A 258 13.59 1.64 23.31
N ALA A 259 14.49 2.57 22.96
CA ALA A 259 14.74 3.78 23.74
C ALA A 259 13.52 4.71 23.79
N LEU A 260 12.78 4.85 22.67
CA LEU A 260 11.54 5.61 22.62
C LEU A 260 10.48 5.01 23.54
N CYS A 261 10.24 3.70 23.46
CA CYS A 261 9.28 3.03 24.33
C CYS A 261 9.63 3.21 25.81
N LYS A 262 10.91 3.05 26.17
CA LYS A 262 11.39 3.28 27.54
C LYS A 262 11.15 4.72 28.00
N LYS A 263 11.42 5.71 27.14
CA LYS A 263 11.19 7.14 27.43
C LYS A 263 9.71 7.47 27.57
N ILE A 264 8.83 6.87 26.77
CA ILE A 264 7.38 7.02 26.95
C ILE A 264 6.96 6.52 28.34
N LEU A 265 7.45 5.35 28.76
CA LEU A 265 7.13 4.79 30.07
C LEU A 265 7.70 5.58 31.26
N THR A 266 8.71 6.44 31.08
CA THR A 266 9.18 7.28 32.20
C THR A 266 8.16 8.35 32.57
N HIS A 267 7.35 8.80 31.62
CA HIS A 267 6.36 9.87 31.80
C HIS A 267 4.90 9.38 31.77
N HIS A 268 4.62 8.26 31.09
CA HIS A 268 3.28 7.71 30.89
C HIS A 268 3.22 6.23 31.31
N LYS A 269 2.88 5.99 32.58
CA LYS A 269 2.81 4.63 33.16
C LYS A 269 1.58 3.83 32.74
N ASP A 270 0.60 4.51 32.17
CA ASP A 270 -0.66 3.97 31.65
C ASP A 270 -0.55 3.49 30.19
N VAL A 271 0.62 3.60 29.56
CA VAL A 271 0.85 3.10 28.20
C VAL A 271 1.18 1.60 28.21
N LEU A 272 0.60 0.87 27.25
CA LEU A 272 1.03 -0.49 26.88
C LEU A 272 1.41 -0.54 25.41
N PHE A 273 2.50 -1.23 25.09
CA PHE A 273 2.98 -1.40 23.73
C PHE A 273 2.44 -2.68 23.10
N VAL A 274 1.74 -2.56 21.99
CA VAL A 274 1.28 -3.70 21.18
C VAL A 274 2.29 -3.93 20.06
N ILE A 275 3.12 -4.95 20.17
CA ILE A 275 4.16 -5.23 19.18
C ILE A 275 3.57 -6.11 18.08
N THR A 276 3.60 -5.62 16.84
CA THR A 276 3.02 -6.31 15.69
C THR A 276 4.08 -6.59 14.62
N GLY A 277 3.89 -7.67 13.87
CA GLY A 277 4.79 -8.05 12.81
C GLY A 277 4.60 -9.50 12.37
N VAL A 278 5.27 -9.87 11.28
CA VAL A 278 5.38 -11.26 10.83
C VAL A 278 6.55 -11.93 11.55
N LYS A 279 6.79 -13.22 11.29
CA LYS A 279 7.87 -14.01 11.93
C LYS A 279 9.23 -13.30 11.97
N ASP A 280 9.59 -12.54 10.93
CA ASP A 280 10.88 -11.84 10.84
C ASP A 280 11.02 -10.66 11.82
N ALA A 281 9.94 -10.26 12.51
CA ALA A 281 9.94 -9.23 13.54
C ALA A 281 10.12 -9.81 14.97
N ALA A 282 10.37 -11.11 15.11
CA ALA A 282 10.51 -11.74 16.43
C ALA A 282 11.67 -11.16 17.24
N HIS A 283 12.83 -10.97 16.60
CA HIS A 283 14.01 -10.37 17.23
C HIS A 283 13.74 -8.93 17.67
N ASP A 284 13.09 -8.13 16.82
CA ASP A 284 12.69 -6.77 17.18
C ASP A 284 11.82 -6.74 18.45
N ALA A 285 10.85 -7.65 18.54
CA ALA A 285 9.98 -7.74 19.71
C ALA A 285 10.74 -8.13 20.96
N GLU A 286 11.66 -9.10 20.89
CA GLU A 286 12.51 -9.50 22.01
C GLU A 286 13.29 -8.31 22.56
N VAL A 287 14.00 -7.56 21.71
CA VAL A 287 14.80 -6.39 22.13
C VAL A 287 13.94 -5.31 22.80
N ILE A 288 12.75 -5.03 22.24
CA ILE A 288 11.84 -4.04 22.82
C ILE A 288 11.36 -4.52 24.20
N ILE A 289 10.89 -5.77 24.30
CA ILE A 289 10.38 -6.37 25.54
C ILE A 289 11.45 -6.39 26.64
N GLU A 290 12.67 -6.84 26.32
CA GLU A 290 13.80 -6.85 27.25
C GLU A 290 14.15 -5.45 27.76
N THR A 291 13.97 -4.42 26.93
CA THR A 291 14.29 -3.03 27.29
C THR A 291 13.24 -2.40 28.18
N VAL A 292 11.95 -2.73 27.99
CA VAL A 292 10.83 -2.02 28.63
C VAL A 292 10.11 -2.81 29.72
N GLY A 293 10.24 -4.14 29.74
CA GLY A 293 9.51 -5.04 30.64
C GLY A 293 8.32 -5.73 29.96
N GLU A 294 8.12 -7.02 30.27
CA GLU A 294 7.02 -7.84 29.74
C GLU A 294 5.65 -7.29 30.16
N GLU A 295 5.55 -6.75 31.37
CA GLU A 295 4.33 -6.16 31.93
C GLU A 295 3.84 -4.95 31.13
N HIS A 296 4.72 -4.31 30.36
CA HIS A 296 4.42 -3.15 29.53
C HIS A 296 4.17 -3.50 28.05
N CYS A 297 4.24 -4.79 27.68
CA CYS A 297 4.16 -5.26 26.30
C CYS A 297 3.02 -6.25 26.06
N ILE A 298 2.47 -6.21 24.86
CA ILE A 298 1.55 -7.20 24.30
C ILE A 298 2.19 -7.68 23.00
N ASN A 299 2.81 -8.86 23.02
CA ASN A 299 3.50 -9.41 21.85
C ASN A 299 2.54 -10.18 20.94
N LEU A 300 2.16 -9.56 19.81
CA LEU A 300 1.31 -10.13 18.77
C LEU A 300 2.08 -10.52 17.49
N VAL A 301 3.41 -10.54 17.53
CA VAL A 301 4.24 -10.95 16.39
C VAL A 301 3.88 -12.38 15.98
N ASN A 302 3.57 -12.56 14.69
CA ASN A 302 3.18 -13.83 14.10
C ASN A 302 1.92 -14.50 14.74
N LYS A 303 1.10 -13.74 15.49
CA LYS A 303 -0.14 -14.21 16.15
C LYS A 303 -1.42 -13.60 15.55
N THR A 304 -1.27 -12.86 14.46
CA THR A 304 -2.34 -12.06 13.86
C THR A 304 -2.43 -12.32 12.36
N SER A 305 -3.66 -12.42 11.86
CA SER A 305 -3.96 -12.37 10.43
C SER A 305 -4.04 -10.93 9.92
N PHE A 306 -4.01 -10.75 8.59
CA PHE A 306 -4.15 -9.43 7.98
C PHE A 306 -5.47 -8.72 8.35
N ARG A 307 -6.58 -9.47 8.49
CA ARG A 307 -7.88 -8.89 8.89
C ARG A 307 -7.88 -8.49 10.36
N GLU A 308 -7.33 -9.33 11.22
CA GLU A 308 -7.18 -9.02 12.65
C GLU A 308 -6.28 -7.81 12.88
N LEU A 309 -5.31 -7.54 12.00
CA LEU A 309 -4.49 -6.34 12.08
C LEU A 309 -5.32 -5.05 11.96
N ILE A 310 -6.35 -5.05 11.10
CA ILE A 310 -7.30 -3.93 10.99
C ILE A 310 -8.15 -3.81 12.25
N ASP A 311 -8.57 -4.94 12.83
CA ASP A 311 -9.30 -4.95 14.09
C ASP A 311 -8.45 -4.44 15.27
N ILE A 312 -7.15 -4.73 15.27
CA ILE A 312 -6.17 -4.18 16.22
C ILE A 312 -6.02 -2.67 16.03
N TYR A 313 -5.93 -2.18 14.79
CA TYR A 313 -5.88 -0.74 14.53
C TYR A 313 -7.13 -0.01 15.04
N ASN A 314 -8.31 -0.61 14.92
CA ASN A 314 -9.55 -0.08 15.51
C ASN A 314 -9.58 -0.14 17.06
N SER A 315 -8.71 -0.95 17.68
CA SER A 315 -8.65 -1.13 19.14
C SER A 315 -7.54 -0.33 19.82
N CYS A 316 -6.64 0.29 19.04
CA CYS A 316 -5.46 1.01 19.54
C CYS A 316 -5.50 2.50 19.20
N HIS A 317 -4.65 3.28 19.87
CA HIS A 317 -4.72 4.74 19.81
C HIS A 317 -3.68 5.35 18.88
N LEU A 318 -2.49 4.75 18.79
CA LEU A 318 -1.36 5.27 18.02
C LEU A 318 -0.58 4.11 17.38
N LEU A 319 -0.20 4.25 16.12
CA LEU A 319 0.74 3.37 15.43
C LEU A 319 2.05 4.12 15.18
N ILE A 320 3.17 3.55 15.62
CA ILE A 320 4.51 4.02 15.28
C ILE A 320 5.15 2.98 14.36
N THR A 321 5.47 3.38 13.13
CA THR A 321 5.91 2.44 12.10
C THR A 321 6.87 3.05 11.07
N ASN A 322 7.52 2.19 10.29
CA ASN A 322 8.30 2.57 9.13
C ASN A 322 7.45 2.68 7.86
N ASP A 323 8.01 3.24 6.79
CA ASP A 323 7.53 3.13 5.41
C ASP A 323 7.43 1.67 4.94
N SER A 324 6.28 1.05 5.25
CA SER A 324 5.95 -0.36 5.01
C SER A 324 4.43 -0.52 4.89
N GLY A 325 3.96 -1.71 4.50
CA GLY A 325 2.52 -2.01 4.33
C GLY A 325 1.58 -1.39 5.39
N PRO A 326 1.82 -1.59 6.71
CA PRO A 326 1.08 -0.96 7.81
C PRO A 326 0.71 0.51 7.62
N VAL A 327 1.63 1.34 7.11
CA VAL A 327 1.39 2.78 6.93
C VAL A 327 0.23 3.06 5.99
N HIS A 328 -0.03 2.17 5.01
CA HIS A 328 -1.11 2.34 4.04
C HIS A 328 -2.44 1.74 4.51
N PHE A 329 -2.43 0.78 5.43
CA PHE A 329 -3.65 0.14 5.93
C PHE A 329 -4.22 0.82 7.17
N ALA A 330 -3.35 1.35 8.04
CA ALA A 330 -3.77 2.06 9.25
C ALA A 330 -4.76 3.22 8.97
N PRO A 331 -4.62 4.00 7.88
CA PRO A 331 -5.58 5.05 7.50
C PRO A 331 -7.01 4.55 7.23
N LEU A 332 -7.21 3.25 7.02
CA LEU A 332 -8.55 2.66 6.91
C LEU A 332 -9.29 2.68 8.27
N THR A 333 -8.61 2.98 9.37
CA THR A 333 -9.14 2.97 10.74
C THR A 333 -8.88 4.33 11.40
N PRO A 334 -9.50 4.67 12.54
CA PRO A 334 -9.31 5.99 13.17
C PRO A 334 -7.98 6.14 13.91
N ILE A 335 -7.08 5.16 13.87
CA ILE A 335 -5.80 5.20 14.59
C ILE A 335 -4.93 6.40 14.16
N ASN A 336 -4.25 7.03 15.11
CA ASN A 336 -3.22 8.03 14.82
C ASN A 336 -1.95 7.32 14.31
N ILE A 337 -1.18 7.97 13.43
CA ILE A 337 -0.04 7.31 12.77
C ILE A 337 1.18 8.21 12.88
N ILE A 338 2.29 7.67 13.34
CA ILE A 338 3.63 8.24 13.18
C ILE A 338 4.42 7.32 12.26
N ALA A 339 4.86 7.85 11.12
CA ALA A 339 5.53 7.07 10.10
C ALA A 339 6.91 7.64 9.76
N PHE A 340 7.92 6.78 9.76
CA PHE A 340 9.29 7.16 9.38
C PHE A 340 9.57 6.90 7.91
N PHE A 341 10.04 7.92 7.21
CA PHE A 341 10.51 7.85 5.83
C PHE A 341 11.99 8.24 5.75
N GLY A 342 12.73 7.55 4.88
CA GLY A 342 14.14 7.80 4.68
C GLY A 342 14.57 7.45 3.26
N PRO A 343 14.81 6.18 2.91
CA PRO A 343 15.25 5.80 1.56
C PRO A 343 14.24 6.11 0.45
N GLU A 344 12.96 6.23 0.78
CA GLU A 344 11.85 6.55 -0.15
C GLU A 344 11.15 7.85 0.32
N THR A 345 10.37 8.49 -0.56
CA THR A 345 9.78 9.81 -0.28
C THR A 345 8.31 9.73 0.13
N PRO A 346 7.91 10.40 1.22
CA PRO A 346 6.50 10.46 1.62
C PRO A 346 5.63 11.27 0.66
N LYS A 347 6.22 12.13 -0.19
CA LYS A 347 5.46 12.84 -1.24
C LYS A 347 4.81 11.88 -2.24
N LEU A 348 5.41 10.70 -2.43
CA LEU A 348 4.94 9.69 -3.37
C LEU A 348 4.06 8.63 -2.69
N TYR A 349 4.42 8.20 -1.48
CA TYR A 349 3.80 7.06 -0.78
C TYR A 349 3.27 7.39 0.62
N GLY A 350 3.13 8.66 0.98
CA GLY A 350 2.56 9.04 2.27
C GLY A 350 1.16 8.42 2.48
N PRO A 351 0.79 8.07 3.72
CA PRO A 351 -0.57 7.62 4.01
C PRO A 351 -1.61 8.68 3.63
N ILE A 352 -2.74 8.23 3.09
CA ILE A 352 -3.92 9.09 2.87
C ILE A 352 -4.67 9.21 4.22
N SER A 353 -4.15 10.01 5.14
CA SER A 353 -4.77 10.25 6.45
C SER A 353 -4.51 11.67 6.95
N ASP A 354 -5.54 12.29 7.52
CA ASP A 354 -5.43 13.58 8.20
C ASP A 354 -4.77 13.47 9.59
N THR A 355 -4.69 12.25 10.15
CA THR A 355 -4.10 11.96 11.47
C THR A 355 -2.66 11.46 11.41
N ALA A 356 -2.09 11.35 10.21
CA ALA A 356 -0.73 10.85 10.05
C ALA A 356 0.30 11.97 10.19
N VAL A 357 1.25 11.76 11.09
CA VAL A 357 2.48 12.54 11.21
C VAL A 357 3.60 11.78 10.51
N ILE A 358 4.17 12.40 9.49
CA ILE A 358 5.26 11.83 8.69
C ILE A 358 6.56 12.48 9.16
N ILE A 359 7.54 11.65 9.49
CA ILE A 359 8.88 12.09 9.87
C ILE A 359 9.88 11.65 8.82
N ASP A 360 10.52 12.63 8.17
CA ASP A 360 11.63 12.43 7.26
C ASP A 360 12.77 13.41 7.58
N SER A 361 14.00 13.04 7.24
CA SER A 361 15.21 13.83 7.53
C SER A 361 15.75 14.62 6.33
N GLN A 362 15.11 14.49 5.17
CA GLN A 362 15.40 15.24 3.93
C GLN A 362 16.89 15.24 3.52
N PHE A 363 17.61 14.15 3.79
CA PHE A 363 18.99 13.97 3.35
C PHE A 363 19.11 14.10 1.83
N ALA A 364 20.19 14.71 1.34
CA ALA A 364 20.39 14.93 -0.10
C ALA A 364 20.44 13.63 -0.94
N CYS A 365 20.84 12.50 -0.35
CA CYS A 365 20.84 11.20 -1.02
C CYS A 365 19.47 10.50 -1.01
N SER A 366 18.49 11.03 -0.25
CA SER A 366 17.13 10.52 -0.17
C SER A 366 16.19 11.29 -1.12
N PRO A 367 15.29 10.62 -1.86
CA PRO A 367 15.09 9.17 -1.89
C PRO A 367 16.15 8.44 -2.75
N CYS A 368 16.80 7.42 -2.18
CA CYS A 368 17.71 6.53 -2.91
C CYS A 368 17.03 5.25 -3.44
N VAL A 369 15.77 5.03 -3.05
CA VAL A 369 14.91 3.91 -3.46
C VAL A 369 13.72 4.48 -4.23
N SER A 370 13.47 3.96 -5.43
CA SER A 370 12.37 4.42 -6.28
C SER A 370 11.89 3.35 -7.27
N ALA A 371 10.83 3.65 -8.00
CA ALA A 371 10.36 2.84 -9.12
C ALA A 371 11.43 2.69 -10.22
N PHE A 372 12.24 3.73 -10.45
CA PHE A 372 13.21 3.78 -11.55
C PHE A 372 14.40 2.84 -11.33
N ASN A 373 14.72 2.52 -10.07
CA ASN A 373 15.81 1.61 -9.73
C ASN A 373 15.31 0.26 -9.18
N HIS A 374 14.03 -0.07 -9.38
CA HIS A 374 13.39 -1.28 -8.85
C HIS A 374 13.55 -1.43 -7.33
N ARG A 375 13.51 -0.31 -6.61
CA ARG A 375 13.75 -0.22 -5.17
C ARG A 375 15.09 -0.83 -4.73
N LYS A 376 16.13 -0.62 -5.53
CA LYS A 376 17.50 -1.00 -5.20
C LYS A 376 18.31 0.24 -4.87
N THR A 377 19.25 0.10 -3.96
CA THR A 377 20.12 1.20 -3.53
C THR A 377 21.52 0.65 -3.23
N LEU A 378 22.54 1.48 -3.45
CA LEU A 378 23.92 1.22 -3.02
C LEU A 378 24.17 1.70 -1.58
N CYS A 379 23.19 2.37 -0.98
CA CYS A 379 23.28 2.86 0.39
C CYS A 379 23.44 1.68 1.35
N GLY A 380 24.59 1.59 2.00
CA GLY A 380 24.88 0.56 3.01
C GLY A 380 24.46 0.95 4.43
N SER A 381 24.11 2.22 4.65
CA SER A 381 23.68 2.73 5.95
C SER A 381 22.62 3.82 5.79
N ASN A 382 21.45 3.62 6.40
CA ASN A 382 20.33 4.54 6.37
C ASN A 382 20.48 5.72 7.34
N GLU A 383 21.53 6.53 7.15
CA GLU A 383 21.78 7.74 7.96
C GLU A 383 20.56 8.68 7.99
N CYS A 384 19.79 8.72 6.90
CA CYS A 384 18.52 9.43 6.84
C CYS A 384 17.55 9.02 7.97
N LEU A 385 17.45 7.74 8.33
CA LEU A 385 16.61 7.31 9.44
C LEU A 385 17.34 7.42 10.79
N LYS A 386 18.63 7.06 10.84
CA LYS A 386 19.44 7.12 12.07
C LYS A 386 19.55 8.53 12.67
N SER A 387 19.51 9.56 11.82
CA SER A 387 19.54 10.97 12.24
C SER A 387 18.26 11.44 12.96
N ILE A 388 17.14 10.72 12.81
CA ILE A 388 15.89 11.02 13.50
C ILE A 388 16.06 10.64 14.97
N SER A 389 16.19 11.64 15.83
CA SER A 389 16.46 11.42 17.25
C SER A 389 15.23 10.95 18.01
N VAL A 390 15.44 10.07 19.00
CA VAL A 390 14.39 9.61 19.92
C VAL A 390 13.68 10.77 20.60
N GLU A 391 14.42 11.83 20.96
CA GLU A 391 13.88 13.03 21.59
C GLU A 391 12.86 13.75 20.70
N TYR A 392 13.18 13.90 19.41
CA TYR A 392 12.28 14.55 18.47
C TYR A 392 10.99 13.74 18.28
N VAL A 393 11.11 12.41 18.14
CA VAL A 393 9.95 11.53 18.01
C VAL A 393 9.10 11.54 19.29
N TYR A 394 9.73 11.53 20.46
CA TYR A 394 9.04 11.56 21.74
C TYR A 394 8.14 12.79 21.89
N LYS A 395 8.62 13.98 21.52
CA LYS A 395 7.80 15.21 21.55
C LYS A 395 6.53 15.09 20.69
N ILE A 396 6.66 14.49 19.50
CA ILE A 396 5.51 14.24 18.63
C ILE A 396 4.56 13.23 19.27
N VAL A 397 5.09 12.19 19.94
CA VAL A 397 4.26 11.24 20.67
C VAL A 397 3.50 11.93 21.81
N GLU A 398 4.15 12.80 22.58
CA GLU A 398 3.49 13.58 23.65
C GLU A 398 2.31 14.38 23.11
N GLU A 399 2.49 15.12 22.02
CA GLU A 399 1.42 15.87 21.36
C GLU A 399 0.24 14.96 20.95
N GLN A 400 0.53 13.75 20.45
CA GLN A 400 -0.51 12.77 20.10
C GLN A 400 -1.23 12.23 21.35
N LEU A 401 -0.51 11.95 22.43
CA LEU A 401 -1.08 11.46 23.69
C LEU A 401 -1.98 12.50 24.36
N GLU A 402 -1.59 13.78 24.35
CA GLU A 402 -2.44 14.88 24.82
C GLU A 402 -3.76 14.94 24.04
N ASN A 403 -3.71 14.85 22.71
CA ASN A 403 -4.88 14.82 21.86
C ASN A 403 -5.80 13.63 22.16
N ILE A 404 -5.24 12.43 22.38
CA ILE A 404 -5.98 11.23 22.75
C ILE A 404 -6.72 11.42 24.08
N HIS A 405 -6.05 11.97 25.10
CA HIS A 405 -6.66 12.27 26.40
C HIS A 405 -7.82 13.27 26.31
N HIS A 406 -7.66 14.33 25.51
CA HIS A 406 -8.71 15.32 25.29
C HIS A 406 -9.95 14.72 24.63
N GLN A 407 -9.77 13.84 23.63
CA GLN A 407 -10.87 13.15 22.95
C GLN A 407 -11.64 12.21 23.87
N ALA A 408 -10.93 11.45 24.72
CA ALA A 408 -11.52 10.56 25.71
C ALA A 408 -12.36 11.34 26.74
N SER A 409 -11.84 12.47 27.21
CA SER A 409 -12.50 13.36 28.17
C SER A 409 -13.79 13.98 27.62
N HIS A 410 -13.81 14.33 26.33
CA HIS A 410 -14.99 14.89 25.67
C HIS A 410 -16.11 13.86 25.46
N HIS A 411 -15.77 12.61 25.10
CA HIS A 411 -16.76 11.53 24.95
C HIS A 411 -17.42 11.17 26.29
N GLN A 412 -16.64 11.17 27.38
CA GLN A 412 -17.16 10.88 28.72
C GLN A 412 -18.16 11.95 29.21
N LYS A 413 -17.93 13.22 28.88
CA LYS A 413 -18.85 14.35 29.20
C LYS A 413 -20.12 14.39 28.35
N GLN A 414 -20.10 13.85 27.13
CA GLN A 414 -21.30 13.76 26.29
C GLN A 414 -22.16 12.54 26.62
N GLY A 415 -21.56 11.43 27.07
CA GLY A 415 -22.29 10.24 27.53
C GLY A 415 -23.06 10.45 28.84
N THR A 416 -22.57 11.30 29.74
CA THR A 416 -23.25 11.63 31.01
C THR A 416 -24.41 12.63 30.87
N LYS A 417 -24.53 13.32 29.73
CA LYS A 417 -25.68 14.22 29.43
C LYS A 417 -26.85 13.51 28.74
N ARG A 418 -26.75 12.20 28.49
CA ARG A 418 -27.79 11.37 27.85
C ARG A 418 -28.33 10.25 28.77
N GLN A 419 -28.05 10.31 30.07
CA GLN A 419 -28.69 9.47 31.08
C GLN A 419 -29.70 10.27 31.89
#